data_AF-A0A1E7IFP6-F1
#
_entry.id   AF-A0A1E7IFP6-F1
#
_cell.length_a   1.000
_cell.length_b   1.000
_cell.length_c   1.000
_cell.angle_alpha   90.00
_cell.angle_beta   90.00
_cell.angle_gamma   90.00
#
_symmetry.space_group_name_H-M   'P 1'
#
loop_
_entity.id
_entity.type
_entity.pdbx_description
1 polymer ?
#
loop_
_entity_poly.entity_id
_entity_poly.type
_entity_poly.pdbx_seq_one_letter_code
_entity_poly.pdbx_strand_id
1 'polypeptide(L)'
;MRNLLLIFLLVFGLTACTSAPNEAEIKIQVAKVVLRDGGEKIFSFENFKKINGLMQEDGCYIAEVSYDLVFRKDLATISAEIGQQASESPIGAIESSFKLMAQLLQYGQFEAGDRLSYHKKFVLIKTEQGWRPESEFLNTGIRQ
;
A
#
# COMPACT_ATOMS: atom_id res chain seq x y z
N MET A 1 35.00 41.21 24.00
CA MET A 1 34.78 39.75 23.86
C MET A 1 33.36 39.35 24.30
N ARG A 2 32.31 39.95 23.70
CA ARG A 2 30.90 39.61 24.03
C ARG A 2 29.99 39.50 22.80
N ASN A 3 30.48 39.91 21.61
CA ASN A 3 29.75 39.85 20.35
C ASN A 3 30.18 38.68 19.44
N LEU A 4 31.12 37.83 19.87
CA LEU A 4 31.58 36.68 19.07
C LEU A 4 30.75 35.40 19.33
N LEU A 5 29.83 35.43 20.29
CA LEU A 5 28.98 34.29 20.67
C LEU A 5 27.66 34.21 19.88
N LEU A 6 27.29 35.28 19.16
CA LEU A 6 26.04 35.36 18.41
C LEU A 6 26.12 34.81 16.98
N ILE A 7 27.35 34.58 16.46
CA ILE A 7 27.55 34.13 15.07
C ILE A 7 27.47 32.61 14.96
N PHE A 8 27.68 31.86 16.05
CA PHE A 8 27.62 30.40 16.03
C PHE A 8 26.19 29.84 16.05
N LEU A 9 25.17 30.68 16.31
CA LEU A 9 23.78 30.25 16.41
C LEU A 9 23.04 30.24 15.06
N LEU A 10 23.68 30.67 13.97
CA LEU A 10 23.05 30.90 12.65
C LEU A 10 23.47 29.89 11.56
N VAL A 11 24.01 28.72 11.94
CA VAL A 11 24.46 27.69 10.96
C VAL A 11 23.70 26.37 11.10
N PHE A 12 22.59 26.34 11.85
CA PHE A 12 21.56 25.32 11.64
C PHE A 12 20.64 25.74 10.49
N GLY A 13 21.25 25.97 9.32
CA GLY A 13 20.53 25.84 8.07
C GLY A 13 20.16 24.37 7.95
N LEU A 14 18.93 24.03 8.38
CA LEU A 14 18.31 22.76 8.03
C LEU A 14 18.28 22.70 6.50
N THR A 15 19.29 22.05 5.93
CA THR A 15 19.18 21.51 4.59
C THR A 15 17.98 20.57 4.66
N ALA A 16 16.83 21.01 4.15
CA ALA A 16 15.76 20.13 3.74
C ALA A 16 16.30 19.34 2.54
N CYS A 17 17.28 18.47 2.79
CA CYS A 17 17.56 17.37 1.91
C CYS A 17 16.30 16.54 1.93
N THR A 18 15.47 16.68 0.89
CA THR A 18 14.38 15.76 0.62
C THR A 18 15.01 14.38 0.41
N SER A 19 15.15 13.65 1.51
CA SER A 19 15.71 12.31 1.50
C SER A 19 14.68 11.35 0.93
N ALA A 20 15.15 10.46 0.05
CA ALA A 20 14.35 9.36 -0.46
C ALA A 20 13.68 8.59 0.70
N PRO A 21 12.47 8.04 0.50
CA PRO A 21 11.84 7.20 1.49
C PRO A 21 12.72 5.99 1.76
N ASN A 22 12.85 5.62 3.03
CA ASN A 22 13.52 4.39 3.40
C ASN A 22 12.65 3.17 3.03
N GLU A 23 13.25 1.98 3.01
CA GLU A 23 12.54 0.77 2.59
C GLU A 23 11.30 0.45 3.45
N ALA A 24 11.34 0.72 4.75
CA ALA A 24 10.19 0.49 5.63
C ALA A 24 9.03 1.44 5.32
N GLU A 25 9.31 2.70 5.04
CA GLU A 25 8.30 3.67 4.58
C GLU A 25 7.67 3.22 3.26
N ILE A 26 8.49 2.81 2.28
CA ILE A 26 8.00 2.28 1.00
C ILE A 26 7.11 1.06 1.25
N LYS A 27 7.56 0.10 2.08
CA LYS A 27 6.82 -1.12 2.42
C LYS A 27 5.43 -0.78 2.97
N ILE A 28 5.35 0.16 3.91
CA ILE A 28 4.09 0.57 4.55
C ILE A 28 3.15 1.19 3.50
N GLN A 29 3.64 2.09 2.65
CA GLN A 29 2.78 2.73 1.65
C GLN A 29 2.33 1.74 0.57
N VAL A 30 3.22 0.87 0.10
CA VAL A 30 2.86 -0.20 -0.85
C VAL A 30 1.83 -1.14 -0.25
N ALA A 31 2.03 -1.60 0.99
CA ALA A 31 1.08 -2.47 1.68
C ALA A 31 -0.31 -1.83 1.79
N LYS A 32 -0.39 -0.53 2.12
CA LYS A 32 -1.66 0.22 2.17
C LYS A 32 -2.38 0.24 0.82
N VAL A 33 -1.65 0.41 -0.28
CA VAL A 33 -2.24 0.44 -1.63
C VAL A 33 -2.74 -0.94 -2.03
N VAL A 34 -1.92 -1.98 -1.86
CA VAL A 34 -2.25 -3.32 -2.39
C VAL A 34 -3.24 -4.10 -1.52
N LEU A 35 -3.32 -3.78 -0.22
CA LEU A 35 -4.28 -4.39 0.70
C LEU A 35 -5.51 -3.50 0.94
N ARG A 36 -5.74 -2.46 0.14
CA ARG A 36 -6.92 -1.59 0.28
C ARG A 36 -8.22 -2.38 0.14
N ASP A 37 -9.34 -1.79 0.59
CA ASP A 37 -10.69 -2.30 0.37
C ASP A 37 -10.91 -3.73 0.93
N GLY A 38 -10.29 -4.00 2.08
CA GLY A 38 -10.40 -5.27 2.80
C GLY A 38 -9.48 -6.37 2.25
N GLY A 39 -8.47 -6.02 1.45
CA GLY A 39 -7.50 -6.97 0.91
C GLY A 39 -6.73 -7.72 1.99
N GLU A 40 -6.51 -7.10 3.16
CA GLU A 40 -5.83 -7.71 4.31
C GLU A 40 -6.56 -8.93 4.90
N LYS A 41 -7.88 -9.03 4.68
CA LYS A 41 -8.68 -10.19 5.10
C LYS A 41 -8.44 -11.42 4.24
N ILE A 42 -8.02 -11.20 2.99
CA ILE A 42 -7.84 -12.25 1.98
C ILE A 42 -6.36 -12.57 1.77
N PHE A 43 -5.50 -11.55 1.89
CA PHE A 43 -4.08 -11.67 1.61
C PHE A 43 -3.22 -11.34 2.83
N SER A 44 -2.12 -12.07 3.01
CA SER A 44 -0.92 -11.55 3.68
C SER A 44 0.01 -10.92 2.65
N PHE A 45 0.69 -9.85 3.06
CA PHE A 45 1.68 -9.16 2.26
C PHE A 45 3.07 -9.57 2.73
N GLU A 46 3.76 -10.33 1.90
CA GLU A 46 4.97 -11.07 2.27
C GLU A 46 6.13 -10.80 1.30
N ASN A 47 7.33 -11.18 1.72
CA ASN A 47 8.57 -11.13 0.91
C ASN A 47 8.82 -9.81 0.18
N PHE A 48 8.37 -8.70 0.76
CA PHE A 48 8.62 -7.38 0.22
C PHE A 48 10.12 -7.10 0.14
N LYS A 49 10.55 -6.61 -1.02
CA LYS A 49 11.90 -6.12 -1.27
C LYS A 49 11.83 -4.87 -2.15
N LYS A 50 12.61 -3.86 -1.80
CA LYS A 50 12.92 -2.77 -2.73
C LYS A 50 13.96 -3.24 -3.75
N ILE A 51 13.64 -3.13 -5.03
CA ILE A 51 14.53 -3.49 -6.14
C ILE A 51 15.36 -2.29 -6.59
N ASN A 52 14.69 -1.15 -6.81
CA ASN A 52 15.34 0.08 -7.27
C ASN A 52 14.53 1.30 -6.82
N GLY A 53 15.06 2.50 -7.02
CA GLY A 53 14.23 3.69 -7.03
C GLY A 53 14.92 4.94 -7.52
N LEU A 54 14.09 5.90 -7.95
CA LEU A 54 14.51 7.13 -8.61
C LEU A 54 13.83 8.32 -7.93
N MET A 55 14.63 9.26 -7.44
CA MET A 55 14.13 10.57 -7.03
C MET A 55 13.89 11.41 -8.29
N GLN A 56 12.71 12.00 -8.39
CA GLN A 56 12.35 12.95 -9.44
C GLN A 56 12.49 14.39 -8.92
N GLU A 57 12.68 15.33 -9.83
CA GLU A 57 12.91 16.75 -9.50
C GLU A 57 11.67 17.44 -8.91
N ASP A 58 10.49 16.89 -9.12
CA ASP A 58 9.18 17.37 -8.66
C ASP A 58 8.82 16.97 -7.22
N GLY A 59 9.74 16.32 -6.50
CA GLY A 59 9.49 15.80 -5.16
C GLY A 59 8.77 14.45 -5.13
N CYS A 60 8.67 13.77 -6.28
CA CYS A 60 8.23 12.39 -6.38
C CYS A 60 9.39 11.40 -6.24
N TYR A 61 9.08 10.20 -5.77
CA TYR A 61 10.00 9.07 -5.70
C TYR A 61 9.36 7.85 -6.35
N ILE A 62 9.98 7.33 -7.41
CA ILE A 62 9.57 6.07 -8.02
C ILE A 62 10.27 4.94 -7.27
N ALA A 63 9.51 4.10 -6.58
CA ALA A 63 10.00 2.88 -5.95
C ALA A 63 9.67 1.67 -6.81
N GLU A 64 10.69 0.93 -7.25
CA GLU A 64 10.53 -0.38 -7.88
C GLU A 64 10.67 -1.46 -6.82
N VAL A 65 9.67 -2.32 -6.70
CA VAL A 65 9.55 -3.28 -5.60
C VAL A 65 9.10 -4.65 -6.11
N SER A 66 9.48 -5.69 -5.38
CA SER A 66 8.91 -7.02 -5.49
C SER A 66 8.21 -7.41 -4.19
N TYR A 67 7.08 -8.10 -4.27
CA TYR A 67 6.37 -8.61 -3.11
C TYR A 67 5.46 -9.77 -3.47
N ASP A 68 5.04 -10.51 -2.46
CA ASP A 68 4.08 -11.60 -2.59
C ASP A 68 2.77 -11.23 -1.90
N LEU A 69 1.65 -11.52 -2.54
CA LEU A 69 0.36 -11.67 -1.88
C LEU A 69 0.09 -13.16 -1.67
N VAL A 70 -0.15 -13.56 -0.44
CA VAL A 70 -0.41 -14.96 -0.08
C VAL A 70 -1.85 -15.08 0.40
N PHE A 71 -2.62 -15.96 -0.21
CA PHE A 71 -4.03 -16.18 0.17
C PHE A 71 -4.10 -16.75 1.58
N ARG A 72 -4.89 -16.11 2.45
CA ARG A 72 -5.09 -16.55 3.84
C ARG A 72 -6.12 -17.66 3.97
N LYS A 73 -7.04 -17.75 3.00
CA LYS A 73 -8.18 -18.65 2.99
C LYS A 73 -8.37 -19.19 1.59
N ASP A 74 -8.84 -20.43 1.50
CA ASP A 74 -9.30 -21.01 0.24
C ASP A 74 -10.72 -20.53 -0.10
N LEU A 75 -11.12 -20.79 -1.35
CA LEU A 75 -12.44 -20.46 -1.85
C LEU A 75 -13.58 -21.11 -1.06
N ALA A 76 -13.40 -22.35 -0.60
CA ALA A 76 -14.43 -23.10 0.11
C ALA A 76 -14.75 -22.45 1.46
N THR A 77 -13.72 -22.03 2.18
CA THR A 77 -13.80 -21.31 3.46
C THR A 77 -14.50 -19.96 3.26
N ILE A 78 -14.11 -19.19 2.23
CA ILE A 78 -14.76 -17.91 1.93
C ILE A 78 -16.24 -18.12 1.57
N SER A 79 -16.55 -19.12 0.75
CA SER A 79 -17.95 -19.44 0.38
C SER A 79 -18.78 -19.86 1.58
N ALA A 80 -18.21 -20.63 2.52
CA ALA A 80 -18.90 -21.04 3.74
C ALA A 80 -19.20 -19.83 4.65
N GLU A 81 -18.25 -18.90 4.79
CA GLU A 81 -18.43 -17.65 5.55
C GLU A 81 -19.53 -16.78 4.96
N ILE A 82 -19.61 -16.67 3.63
CA ILE A 82 -20.69 -15.97 2.94
C ILE A 82 -22.05 -16.63 3.24
N GLY A 83 -22.09 -17.97 3.22
CA GLY A 83 -23.30 -18.73 3.55
C GLY A 83 -23.78 -18.49 4.98
N GLN A 84 -22.87 -18.42 5.94
CA GLN A 84 -23.18 -18.09 7.33
C GLN A 84 -23.66 -16.63 7.46
N GLN A 85 -23.00 -15.69 6.78
CA GLN A 85 -23.40 -14.28 6.76
C GLN A 85 -24.80 -14.08 6.19
N ALA A 86 -25.26 -14.94 5.27
CA ALA A 86 -26.59 -14.82 4.68
C ALA A 86 -27.72 -14.93 5.71
N SER A 87 -27.50 -15.64 6.83
CA SER A 87 -28.47 -15.72 7.93
C SER A 87 -28.58 -14.44 8.74
N GLU A 88 -27.49 -13.66 8.85
CA GLU A 88 -27.45 -12.42 9.61
C GLU A 88 -27.73 -11.18 8.75
N SER A 89 -27.22 -11.16 7.52
CA SER A 89 -27.36 -10.06 6.56
C SER A 89 -27.40 -10.60 5.12
N PRO A 90 -28.61 -10.87 4.59
CA PRO A 90 -28.79 -11.36 3.22
C PRO A 90 -28.17 -10.42 2.16
N ILE A 91 -28.29 -9.09 2.35
CA ILE A 91 -27.71 -8.10 1.42
C ILE A 91 -26.18 -8.15 1.47
N GLY A 92 -25.60 -8.22 2.67
CA GLY A 92 -24.14 -8.32 2.82
C GLY A 92 -23.57 -9.60 2.21
N ALA A 93 -24.30 -10.71 2.29
CA ALA A 93 -23.89 -11.96 1.64
C ALA A 93 -23.90 -11.87 0.11
N ILE A 94 -24.86 -11.14 -0.49
CA ILE A 94 -24.87 -10.88 -1.93
C ILE A 94 -23.64 -10.07 -2.35
N GLU A 95 -23.31 -8.99 -1.63
CA GLU A 95 -22.12 -8.18 -1.90
C GLU A 95 -20.84 -9.02 -1.82
N SER A 96 -20.69 -9.82 -0.76
CA SER A 96 -19.54 -10.73 -0.59
C SER A 96 -19.47 -11.77 -1.70
N SER A 97 -20.61 -12.26 -2.20
CA SER A 97 -20.68 -13.20 -3.34
C SER A 97 -20.16 -12.57 -4.63
N PHE A 98 -20.54 -11.32 -4.91
CA PHE A 98 -20.01 -10.58 -6.06
C PHE A 98 -18.51 -10.34 -5.93
N LYS A 99 -18.03 -10.00 -4.72
CA LYS A 99 -16.60 -9.85 -4.46
C LYS A 99 -15.84 -11.14 -4.71
N LEU A 100 -16.35 -12.28 -4.23
CA LEU A 100 -15.76 -13.60 -4.48
C LEU A 100 -15.72 -13.92 -5.98
N MET A 101 -16.78 -13.62 -6.72
CA MET A 101 -16.82 -13.82 -8.17
C MET A 101 -15.78 -12.94 -8.90
N ALA A 102 -15.65 -11.68 -8.52
CA ALA A 102 -14.63 -10.80 -9.08
C ALA A 102 -13.20 -11.33 -8.81
N GLN A 103 -12.96 -11.89 -7.63
CA GLN A 103 -11.69 -12.52 -7.28
C GLN A 103 -11.41 -13.78 -8.10
N LEU A 104 -12.43 -14.63 -8.31
CA LEU A 104 -12.32 -15.80 -9.18
C LEU A 104 -11.98 -15.43 -10.63
N LEU A 105 -12.58 -14.35 -11.15
CA LEU A 105 -12.25 -13.84 -12.48
C LEU A 105 -10.83 -13.28 -12.55
N GLN A 106 -10.37 -12.64 -11.47
CA GLN A 106 -9.06 -12.00 -11.43
C GLN A 106 -7.91 -13.00 -11.24
N TYR A 107 -8.10 -13.99 -10.37
CA TYR A 107 -7.03 -14.88 -9.91
C TYR A 107 -7.24 -16.34 -10.29
N GLY A 108 -8.42 -16.72 -10.76
CA GLY A 108 -8.79 -18.11 -10.96
C GLY A 108 -9.13 -18.81 -9.65
N GLN A 109 -9.03 -20.13 -9.64
CA GLN A 109 -9.15 -20.92 -8.41
C GLN A 109 -7.90 -20.74 -7.55
N PHE A 110 -8.07 -20.62 -6.24
CA PHE A 110 -6.98 -20.45 -5.29
C PHE A 110 -7.25 -21.19 -3.97
N GLU A 111 -6.17 -21.61 -3.33
CA GLU A 111 -6.14 -22.25 -2.02
C GLU A 111 -5.44 -21.36 -0.98
N ALA A 112 -5.64 -21.67 0.30
CA ALA A 112 -4.89 -21.01 1.36
C ALA A 112 -3.39 -21.33 1.23
N GLY A 113 -2.56 -20.30 1.24
CA GLY A 113 -1.12 -20.40 1.03
C GLY A 113 -0.67 -20.17 -0.41
N ASP A 114 -1.58 -20.14 -1.39
CA ASP A 114 -1.24 -19.79 -2.76
C ASP A 114 -0.63 -18.40 -2.84
N ARG A 115 0.33 -18.24 -3.75
CA ARG A 115 1.18 -17.06 -3.83
C ARG A 115 1.09 -16.38 -5.18
N LEU A 116 0.85 -15.08 -5.13
CA LEU A 116 0.91 -14.18 -6.27
C LEU A 116 2.13 -13.27 -6.11
N SER A 117 3.15 -13.49 -6.93
CA SER A 117 4.37 -12.67 -6.93
C SER A 117 4.23 -11.49 -7.88
N TYR A 118 4.61 -10.32 -7.40
CA TYR A 118 4.53 -9.07 -8.14
C TYR A 118 5.88 -8.38 -8.20
N HIS A 119 6.13 -7.74 -9.35
CA HIS A 119 7.23 -6.80 -9.57
C HIS A 119 6.63 -5.52 -10.16
N LYS A 120 6.58 -4.43 -9.39
CA LYS A 120 5.84 -3.22 -9.74
C LYS A 120 6.58 -1.95 -9.35
N LYS A 121 6.21 -0.85 -10.01
CA LYS A 121 6.65 0.51 -9.67
C LYS A 121 5.52 1.25 -8.98
N PHE A 122 5.86 1.99 -7.92
CA PHE A 122 4.95 2.88 -7.21
C PHE A 122 5.53 4.28 -7.19
N VAL A 123 4.69 5.28 -7.48
CA VAL A 123 5.05 6.69 -7.33
C VAL A 123 4.66 7.13 -5.92
N LEU A 124 5.61 7.66 -5.17
CA LEU A 124 5.41 8.24 -3.86
C LEU A 124 5.66 9.75 -3.93
N ILE A 125 4.77 10.54 -3.37
CA ILE A 125 4.84 12.00 -3.30
C ILE A 125 5.26 12.40 -1.89
N LYS A 126 6.25 13.29 -1.77
CA LYS A 126 6.61 13.86 -0.46
C LYS A 126 5.53 14.83 -0.01
N THR A 127 4.96 14.60 1.17
CA THR A 127 4.01 15.51 1.83
C THR A 127 4.52 15.92 3.20
N GLU A 128 3.85 16.88 3.83
CA GLU A 128 4.08 17.26 5.23
C GLU A 128 3.89 16.08 6.20
N GLN A 129 3.04 15.11 5.84
CA GLN A 129 2.78 13.90 6.62
C GLN A 129 3.69 12.72 6.23
N GLY A 130 4.78 12.99 5.50
CA GLY A 130 5.70 11.98 4.99
C GLY A 130 5.37 11.55 3.55
N TRP A 131 5.95 10.43 3.13
CA TRP A 131 5.77 9.89 1.78
C TRP A 131 4.39 9.22 1.61
N ARG A 132 3.65 9.60 0.58
CA ARG A 132 2.30 9.09 0.29
C ARG A 132 2.21 8.56 -1.14
N PRO A 133 1.47 7.49 -1.41
CA PRO A 133 1.32 6.99 -2.78
C PRO A 133 0.55 7.99 -3.64
N GLU A 134 1.01 8.23 -4.87
CA GLU A 134 0.35 9.12 -5.83
C GLU A 134 -1.13 8.75 -6.05
N SER A 135 -1.44 7.45 -6.04
CA SER A 135 -2.80 6.92 -6.16
C SER A 135 -3.78 7.42 -5.09
N GLU A 136 -3.29 7.93 -3.97
CA GLU A 136 -4.11 8.57 -2.93
C GLU A 136 -4.69 9.92 -3.41
N PHE A 137 -3.95 10.65 -4.25
CA PHE A 137 -4.34 11.97 -4.76
C PHE A 137 -5.10 11.92 -6.08
N LEU A 138 -4.91 10.85 -6.86
CA LEU A 138 -5.65 10.67 -8.12
C LEU A 138 -7.09 10.19 -7.89
N ASN A 139 -7.37 9.50 -6.78
CA ASN A 139 -8.70 8.97 -6.45
C ASN A 139 -9.67 9.98 -5.81
N THR A 140 -9.21 11.19 -5.47
CA THR A 140 -10.05 12.24 -4.88
C THR A 140 -10.78 13.09 -5.92
N GLY A 141 -10.59 12.83 -7.22
CA GLY A 141 -11.17 13.60 -8.33
C GLY A 141 -12.62 13.26 -8.73
N ILE A 142 -13.27 12.26 -8.11
CA ILE A 142 -14.68 11.90 -8.42
C ILE A 142 -15.51 11.85 -7.14
N ARG A 143 -15.71 13.00 -6.52
CA ARG A 143 -16.92 13.35 -5.73
C ARG A 143 -17.14 14.85 -5.87
N GLN A 144 -17.75 15.25 -7.00
CA GLN A 144 -18.59 16.45 -7.03
C GLN A 144 -20.03 16.01 -6.87
#